data_AF-A0A923D8G4-F1
#
_entry.id   AF-A0A923D8G4-F1
#
_cell.length_a   1.000
_cell.length_b   1.000
_cell.length_c   1.000
_cell.angle_alpha   90.00
_cell.angle_beta   90.00
_cell.angle_gamma   90.00
#
_symmetry.space_group_name_H-M   'P 1'
#
loop_
_entity.id
_entity.type
_entity.pdbx_description
1 polymer ?
#
loop_
_entity_poly.entity_id
_entity_poly.type
_entity_poly.pdbx_seq_one_letter_code
_entity_poly.pdbx_strand_id
1 'polypeptide(L)'
;ACGGGQVVIKEGQVIGKVRLPIAGLMSDQPARVVAEEAATVLRGFVACGCNLNNPNMQLSLMALVVIPELRISDLGVVDVRQFKFVSVIEREEK
;
A
#
# COMPACT_ATOMS: atom_id res chain seq x y z
N ALA A 1 -11.44 -2.34 14.46
CA ALA A 1 -10.29 -1.84 13.67
C ALA A 1 -9.16 -2.88 13.73
N CYS A 2 -8.31 -2.99 12.69
CA CYS A 2 -7.29 -4.05 12.57
C CYS A 2 -6.03 -3.80 13.43
N GLY A 3 -5.87 -2.62 14.01
CA GLY A 3 -4.67 -2.24 14.81
C GLY A 3 -3.41 -1.98 13.98
N GLY A 4 -3.46 -2.15 12.66
CA GLY A 4 -2.33 -2.06 11.75
C GLY A 4 -2.32 -3.24 10.76
N GLY A 5 -1.59 -3.11 9.65
CA GLY A 5 -1.52 -4.11 8.59
C GLY A 5 -2.29 -3.72 7.33
N GLN A 6 -2.83 -4.71 6.62
CA GLN A 6 -3.38 -4.50 5.27
C GLN A 6 -4.74 -5.18 5.12
N VAL A 7 -5.62 -4.55 4.33
CA VAL A 7 -6.95 -5.05 4.00
C VAL A 7 -7.21 -4.83 2.51
N VAL A 8 -7.75 -5.83 1.84
CA VAL A 8 -8.24 -5.73 0.46
C VAL A 8 -9.76 -5.80 0.47
N ILE A 9 -10.40 -4.79 -0.12
CA ILE A 9 -11.85 -4.66 -0.22
C ILE A 9 -12.25 -4.65 -1.68
N LYS A 10 -13.22 -5.48 -2.06
CA LYS A 10 -13.85 -5.49 -3.38
C LYS A 10 -15.35 -5.49 -3.19
N GLU A 11 -16.06 -4.60 -3.88
CA GLU A 11 -17.53 -4.51 -3.84
C GLU A 11 -18.10 -4.44 -2.41
N GLY A 12 -17.42 -3.68 -1.53
CA GLY A 12 -17.81 -3.51 -0.13
C GLY A 12 -17.48 -4.70 0.79
N GLN A 13 -16.89 -5.78 0.27
CA GLN A 13 -16.52 -6.96 1.04
C GLN A 13 -15.01 -7.05 1.27
N VAL A 14 -14.62 -7.44 2.49
CA VAL A 14 -13.21 -7.75 2.81
C VAL A 14 -12.87 -9.12 2.24
N ILE A 15 -11.97 -9.14 1.24
CA ILE A 15 -11.55 -10.37 0.56
C ILE A 15 -10.10 -10.78 0.88
N GLY A 16 -9.36 -9.94 1.60
CA GLY A 16 -8.02 -10.24 2.09
C GLY A 16 -7.66 -9.37 3.29
N LYS A 17 -6.93 -9.92 4.26
CA LYS A 17 -6.55 -9.22 5.49
C LYS A 17 -5.34 -9.86 6.15
N VAL A 18 -4.39 -9.02 6.56
CA VAL A 18 -3.29 -9.39 7.47
C VAL A 18 -3.22 -8.37 8.60
N ARG A 19 -3.21 -8.85 9.85
CA ARG A 19 -3.12 -7.98 11.03
C ARG A 19 -1.67 -7.84 11.45
N LEU A 20 -1.22 -6.59 11.59
CA LEU A 20 0.11 -6.23 12.09
C LEU A 20 -0.05 -5.21 13.24
N PRO A 21 -0.55 -5.64 14.42
CA PRO A 21 -0.93 -4.74 15.50
C PRO A 21 0.25 -3.99 16.14
N ILE A 22 1.48 -4.46 15.97
CA ILE A 22 2.67 -3.82 16.54
C ILE A 22 3.18 -2.80 15.51
N ALA A 23 2.87 -1.52 15.76
CA ALA A 23 3.26 -0.38 14.95
C ALA A 23 2.83 -0.44 13.46
N GLY A 24 1.87 -1.31 13.10
CA GLY A 24 1.50 -1.55 11.70
C GLY A 24 2.49 -2.41 10.92
N LEU A 25 3.53 -2.95 11.57
CA LEU A 25 4.66 -3.62 10.92
C LEU A 25 4.81 -5.08 11.32
N MET A 26 4.48 -5.42 12.57
CA MET A 26 4.73 -6.74 13.14
C MET A 26 3.48 -7.33 13.79
N SER A 27 3.48 -8.64 13.93
CA SER A 27 2.47 -9.43 14.64
C SER A 27 3.14 -10.28 15.71
N ASP A 28 2.41 -10.53 16.80
CA ASP A 28 2.80 -11.44 17.88
C ASP A 28 2.43 -12.90 17.60
N GLN A 29 1.78 -13.17 16.46
CA GLN A 29 1.38 -14.51 16.04
C GLN A 29 2.54 -15.29 15.41
N PRO A 30 2.45 -16.64 15.38
CA PRO A 30 3.43 -17.46 14.66
C PRO A 30 3.53 -17.09 13.18
N ALA A 31 4.76 -17.09 12.65
CA ALA A 31 5.04 -16.67 11.27
C ALA A 31 4.16 -17.38 10.22
N ARG A 32 3.85 -18.66 10.43
CA ARG A 32 2.94 -19.43 9.55
C ARG A 32 1.54 -18.80 9.47
N VAL A 33 0.98 -18.41 10.62
CA VAL A 33 -0.35 -17.77 10.68
C VAL A 33 -0.33 -16.45 9.92
N VAL A 34 0.70 -15.63 10.15
CA VAL A 34 0.86 -14.34 9.47
C VAL A 34 1.05 -14.52 7.96
N ALA A 35 1.79 -15.55 7.54
CA ALA A 35 1.99 -15.88 6.13
C ALA A 35 0.68 -16.31 5.44
N GLU A 36 -0.14 -17.13 6.12
CA GLU A 36 -1.47 -17.53 5.63
C GLU A 36 -2.40 -16.31 5.49
N GLU A 37 -2.40 -15.40 6.46
CA GLU A 37 -3.12 -14.12 6.40
C GLU A 37 -2.61 -13.22 5.24
N ALA A 38 -1.29 -13.03 5.12
CA ALA A 38 -0.68 -12.25 4.03
C ALA A 38 -0.99 -12.83 2.64
N ALA A 39 -1.09 -14.16 2.52
CA ALA A 39 -1.48 -14.81 1.27
C ALA A 39 -2.92 -14.45 0.85
N THR A 40 -3.83 -14.16 1.81
CA THR A 40 -5.18 -13.67 1.47
C THR A 40 -5.13 -12.29 0.82
N VAL A 41 -4.21 -11.41 1.24
CA VAL A 41 -4.02 -10.07 0.66
C VAL A 41 -3.52 -10.19 -0.78
N LEU A 42 -2.53 -11.05 -1.03
CA LEU A 42 -2.01 -11.30 -2.38
C LEU A 42 -3.08 -11.84 -3.32
N ARG A 43 -3.87 -12.83 -2.87
CA ARG A 43 -5.03 -13.33 -3.65
C ARG A 43 -6.08 -12.25 -3.86
N GLY A 44 -6.30 -11.39 -2.88
CA GLY A 44 -7.21 -10.25 -2.97
C GLY A 44 -6.82 -9.29 -4.08
N PHE A 45 -5.53 -8.94 -4.21
CA PHE A 45 -5.04 -8.11 -5.32
C PHE A 45 -5.36 -8.73 -6.68
N VAL A 46 -5.12 -10.04 -6.85
CA VAL A 46 -5.44 -10.76 -8.09
C VAL A 46 -6.95 -10.74 -8.37
N ALA A 47 -7.78 -10.94 -7.34
CA ALA A 47 -9.25 -10.87 -7.47
C ALA A 47 -9.76 -9.47 -7.86
N CYS A 48 -9.00 -8.41 -7.56
CA CYS A 48 -9.25 -7.05 -8.03
C CYS A 48 -8.74 -6.78 -9.46
N GLY A 49 -8.18 -7.79 -10.16
CA GLY A 49 -7.66 -7.66 -11.52
C GLY A 49 -6.21 -7.16 -11.61
N CYS A 50 -5.45 -7.18 -10.50
CA CYS A 50 -4.06 -6.77 -10.51
C CYS A 50 -3.16 -7.86 -11.10
N ASN A 51 -2.39 -7.50 -12.14
CA ASN A 51 -1.46 -8.39 -12.85
C ASN A 51 0.02 -8.12 -12.50
N LEU A 52 0.29 -7.28 -11.49
CA LEU A 52 1.66 -7.02 -11.04
C LEU A 52 2.21 -8.26 -10.34
N ASN A 53 3.50 -8.54 -10.52
CA ASN A 53 4.19 -9.67 -9.89
C ASN A 53 4.09 -9.62 -8.34
N ASN A 54 4.25 -8.43 -7.76
CA ASN A 54 4.09 -8.22 -6.32
C ASN A 54 3.49 -6.84 -6.02
N PRO A 55 2.15 -6.71 -6.06
CA PRO A 55 1.49 -5.42 -5.83
C PRO A 55 1.71 -4.89 -4.41
N ASN A 56 1.85 -5.78 -3.44
CA ASN A 56 2.09 -5.39 -2.06
C ASN A 56 3.45 -4.66 -1.91
N MET A 57 4.51 -5.21 -2.48
CA MET A 57 5.83 -4.58 -2.48
C MET A 57 5.81 -3.24 -3.23
N GLN A 58 5.14 -3.19 -4.38
CA GLN A 58 5.02 -1.96 -5.16
C GLN A 58 4.36 -0.83 -4.35
N LEU A 59 3.22 -1.13 -3.71
CA LEU A 59 2.50 -0.16 -2.87
C LEU A 59 3.35 0.31 -1.69
N SER A 60 4.09 -0.60 -1.06
CA SER A 60 4.97 -0.29 0.07
C SER A 60 6.09 0.68 -0.31
N LEU A 61 6.59 0.61 -1.55
CA LEU A 61 7.66 1.47 -2.07
C LEU A 61 7.17 2.85 -2.54
N MET A 62 5.87 3.04 -2.81
CA MET A 62 5.34 4.35 -3.24
C MET A 62 5.56 5.45 -2.20
N ALA A 63 5.58 5.08 -0.91
CA ALA A 63 5.78 6.00 0.20
C ALA A 63 7.26 6.28 0.53
N LEU A 64 8.20 5.64 -0.17
CA LEU A 64 9.62 5.73 0.15
C LEU A 64 10.28 6.91 -0.60
N VAL A 65 10.19 8.11 -0.01
CA VAL A 65 10.68 9.40 -0.54
C VAL A 65 12.21 9.56 -0.68
N VAL A 66 12.94 8.44 -0.72
CA VAL A 66 14.39 8.39 -0.94
C VAL A 66 14.77 7.65 -2.22
N ILE A 67 13.81 6.97 -2.88
CA ILE A 67 14.05 6.35 -4.19
C ILE A 67 13.85 7.43 -5.26
N PRO A 68 14.77 7.60 -6.21
CA PRO A 68 14.62 8.56 -7.30
C PRO A 68 13.30 8.34 -8.05
N GLU A 69 12.65 9.42 -8.48
CA GLU A 69 11.33 9.53 -9.15
C GLU A 69 10.18 10.03 -8.24
N LEU A 70 8.97 10.13 -8.79
CA LEU A 70 7.76 10.59 -8.10
C LEU A 70 7.34 9.61 -7.00
N ARG A 71 7.09 10.13 -5.80
CA ARG A 71 6.63 9.38 -4.63
C ARG A 71 5.45 10.08 -3.96
N ILE A 72 4.72 9.35 -3.13
CA ILE A 72 3.58 9.87 -2.37
C ILE A 72 3.97 9.89 -0.90
N SER A 73 4.10 11.06 -0.30
CA SER A 73 4.25 11.19 1.15
C SER A 73 2.91 11.50 1.80
N ASP A 74 2.91 11.52 3.13
CA ASP A 74 1.83 12.03 3.96
C ASP A 74 1.54 13.53 3.72
N LEU A 75 2.47 14.28 3.11
CA LEU A 75 2.33 15.70 2.78
C LEU A 75 1.93 15.96 1.32
N GLY A 76 1.90 14.94 0.46
CA GLY A 76 1.50 15.06 -0.95
C GLY A 76 2.39 14.30 -1.92
N VAL A 77 2.25 14.59 -3.22
CA VAL A 77 3.10 14.01 -4.26
C VAL A 77 4.42 14.78 -4.33
N VAL A 78 5.54 14.07 -4.25
CA VAL A 78 6.90 14.64 -4.24
C VAL A 78 7.67 14.18 -5.46
N ASP A 79 8.23 15.12 -6.22
CA ASP A 79 9.32 14.83 -7.16
C ASP A 79 10.61 14.74 -6.34
N VAL A 80 11.07 13.51 -6.08
CA VAL A 80 12.28 13.25 -5.28
C VAL A 80 13.55 13.72 -5.99
N ARG A 81 13.55 13.85 -7.33
CA ARG A 81 14.72 14.37 -8.06
C ARG A 81 14.91 15.86 -7.84
N GLN A 82 13.81 16.61 -7.68
CA GLN A 82 13.83 18.06 -7.45
C GLN A 82 13.65 18.46 -5.98
N PHE A 83 13.29 17.51 -5.11
CA PHE A 83 12.88 17.75 -3.72
C PHE A 83 11.75 18.78 -3.60
N LYS A 84 10.75 18.67 -4.48
CA LYS A 84 9.60 19.58 -4.54
C LYS A 84 8.28 18.82 -4.54
N PHE A 85 7.27 19.40 -3.91
CA PHE A 85 5.90 18.94 -4.04
C PHE A 85 5.34 19.29 -5.42
N VAL A 86 4.55 18.38 -5.97
CA VAL A 86 3.92 18.51 -7.28
C VAL A 86 2.43 18.81 -7.09
N SER A 87 1.92 19.81 -7.82
CA SER A 87 0.48 20.07 -7.86
C SER A 87 -0.23 18.92 -8.57
N VAL A 88 -1.27 18.37 -7.95
CA VAL A 88 -2.10 17.29 -8.54
C VAL A 88 -3.32 17.81 -9.28
N ILE A 89 -3.54 19.14 -9.25
CA ILE A 89 -4.64 19.81 -9.94
C ILE A 89 -4.04 20.74 -10.98
N GLU A 90 -4.41 20.52 -12.24
CA GLU A 90 -4.19 21.49 -13.32
C GLU A 90 -5.34 22.50 -13.31
N ARG A 91 -5.02 23.79 -13.50
CA ARG A 91 -6.04 24.81 -13.69
C ARG A 91 -6.40 24.79 -15.17
N GLU A 92 -7.67 24.58 -15.50
CA GLU A 92 -8.16 24.82 -16.86
C GLU A 92 -7.93 26.31 -17.19
N GLU A 93 -7.09 26.58 -18.18
CA GLU A 93 -7.02 27.90 -18.80
C GLU A 93 -8.30 28.09 -19.63
N LYS A 94 -9.06 29.13 -19.29
CA LYS A 94 -10.21 29.59 -20.08
C LYS A 94 -9.78 30.29 -21.34
#